data_AF-E6UJW5-F1
#
_entry.id   AF-E6UJW5-F1
#
_cell.length_a   1.000
_cell.length_b   1.000
_cell.length_c   1.000
_cell.angle_alpha   90.00
_cell.angle_beta   90.00
_cell.angle_gamma   90.00
#
_symmetry.space_group_name_H-M   'P 1'
#
loop_
_entity.id
_entity.type
_entity.pdbx_description
1 polymer ?
#
loop_
_entity_poly.entity_id
_entity_poly.type
_entity_poly.pdbx_seq_one_letter_code
_entity_poly.pdbx_strand_id
1 'polypeptide(L)'
;MEKFSSSNYISKKYGIEAGSTVYVVREHLYYLPGDPIPKQEFCIYEAQIEYFRKGGYTDFKTKITKPALQNNIDFFKLTNLNNNFVFSDKRSAALFAKELTDKFEAKSYRKNCPMMRRTWAVYLEDDKKEGEMNEKPKM
;
A
#
# COMPACT_ATOMS: atom_id res chain seq x y z
N MET A 1 22.97 -6.93 -21.72
CA MET A 1 21.73 -6.92 -20.92
C MET A 1 20.87 -5.78 -21.45
N GLU A 2 19.93 -6.10 -22.34
CA GLU A 2 19.06 -5.10 -22.98
C GLU A 2 18.08 -4.53 -21.93
N LYS A 3 18.34 -3.31 -21.49
CA LYS A 3 17.33 -2.44 -20.90
C LYS A 3 16.65 -1.70 -22.07
N PHE A 4 15.39 -1.27 -21.92
CA PHE A 4 14.74 -0.21 -22.73
C PHE A 4 13.60 -0.52 -23.71
N SER A 5 13.26 -1.77 -24.09
CA SER A 5 12.01 -1.97 -24.87
C SER A 5 10.75 -2.05 -23.99
N SER A 6 10.87 -2.62 -22.80
CA SER A 6 9.71 -2.84 -21.89
C SER A 6 9.24 -1.58 -21.15
N SER A 7 10.09 -0.55 -21.02
CA SER A 7 9.79 0.64 -20.20
C SER A 7 8.65 1.46 -20.77
N ASN A 8 8.62 1.66 -22.10
CA ASN A 8 7.59 2.45 -22.79
C ASN A 8 6.20 1.79 -22.79
N TYR A 9 6.13 0.45 -22.83
CA TYR A 9 4.86 -0.25 -22.73
C TYR A 9 4.27 -0.17 -21.32
N ILE A 10 5.12 -0.36 -20.31
CA ILE A 10 4.69 -0.37 -18.90
C ILE A 10 4.21 1.03 -18.50
N SER A 11 4.95 2.08 -18.83
CA SER A 11 4.53 3.46 -18.55
C SER A 11 3.22 3.81 -19.23
N LYS A 12 3.06 3.46 -20.51
CA LYS A 12 1.83 3.76 -21.27
C LYS A 12 0.60 3.01 -20.77
N LYS A 13 0.76 1.76 -20.31
CA LYS A 13 -0.36 0.91 -19.88
C LYS A 13 -0.73 1.10 -18.41
N TYR A 14 0.26 1.25 -17.54
CA TYR A 14 0.08 1.25 -16.09
C TYR A 14 0.36 2.60 -15.43
N GLY A 15 0.86 3.59 -16.19
CA GLY A 15 1.18 4.92 -15.66
C GLY A 15 2.36 4.92 -14.69
N ILE A 16 3.20 3.88 -14.68
CA ILE A 16 4.34 3.74 -13.77
C ILE A 16 5.63 3.43 -14.53
N GLU A 17 6.74 3.90 -14.00
CA GLU A 17 8.09 3.64 -14.49
C GLU A 17 9.09 3.52 -13.33
N ALA A 18 10.37 3.30 -13.64
CA ALA A 18 11.40 3.27 -12.61
C ALA A 18 11.53 4.68 -12.01
N GLY A 19 11.57 4.78 -10.69
CA GLY A 19 11.49 6.03 -9.94
C GLY A 19 10.08 6.43 -9.53
N SER A 20 9.02 5.84 -10.10
CA SER A 20 7.66 6.11 -9.66
C SER A 20 7.43 5.65 -8.22
N THR A 21 6.65 6.44 -7.49
CA THR A 21 6.16 6.09 -6.15
C THR A 21 4.96 5.16 -6.24
N VAL A 22 4.96 4.13 -5.40
CA VAL A 22 3.85 3.20 -5.17
C VAL A 22 3.63 3.02 -3.67
N TYR A 23 2.45 2.52 -3.32
CA TYR A 23 2.00 2.33 -1.94
C TYR A 23 1.83 0.85 -1.66
N VAL A 24 2.61 0.34 -0.72
CA VAL A 24 2.63 -1.07 -0.34
C VAL A 24 1.85 -1.25 0.96
N VAL A 25 0.84 -2.11 0.93
CA VAL A 25 0.10 -2.52 2.13
C VAL A 25 0.83 -3.71 2.75
N ARG A 26 1.20 -3.62 4.03
CA ARG A 26 1.81 -4.74 4.77
C ARG A 26 1.11 -4.97 6.09
N GLU A 27 1.06 -6.22 6.48
CA GLU A 27 0.75 -6.61 7.85
C GLU A 27 1.89 -6.19 8.78
N HIS A 28 1.54 -5.61 9.93
CA HIS A 28 2.47 -5.26 10.98
C HIS A 28 1.98 -5.82 12.30
N LEU A 29 2.84 -6.57 12.98
CA LEU A 29 2.61 -7.08 14.32
C LEU A 29 3.35 -6.21 15.34
N TYR A 30 2.66 -5.79 16.39
CA TYR A 30 3.24 -4.97 17.44
C TYR A 30 2.79 -5.44 18.83
N TYR A 31 3.61 -5.16 19.84
CA TYR A 31 3.32 -5.51 21.22
C TYR A 31 2.91 -4.27 22.01
N LEU A 32 1.95 -4.44 22.91
CA LEU A 32 1.60 -3.44 23.91
C LEU A 32 2.25 -3.85 25.23
N PRO A 33 2.87 -2.91 25.98
CA PRO A 33 3.40 -3.21 27.30
C PRO A 33 2.31 -3.84 28.20
N GLY A 34 2.61 -4.99 28.79
CA GLY A 34 1.67 -5.73 29.63
C GLY A 34 0.68 -6.64 28.89
N ASP A 35 0.71 -6.69 27.56
CA ASP A 35 -0.12 -7.61 26.76
C ASP A 35 0.74 -8.78 26.24
N PRO A 36 0.39 -10.03 26.58
CA PRO A 36 1.17 -11.20 26.15
C PRO A 36 0.96 -11.58 24.68
N ILE A 37 -0.03 -10.99 23.99
CA ILE A 37 -0.40 -11.36 22.62
C ILE A 37 -0.09 -10.20 21.66
N PRO A 38 0.66 -10.44 20.56
CA PRO A 38 0.90 -9.42 19.56
C PRO A 38 -0.41 -8.95 18.94
N LYS A 39 -0.53 -7.64 18.75
CA LYS A 39 -1.61 -7.02 18.01
C LYS A 39 -1.21 -6.90 16.55
N GLN A 40 -2.21 -6.92 15.69
CA GLN A 40 -2.05 -6.81 14.24
C GLN A 40 -2.63 -5.48 13.74
N GLU A 41 -2.00 -4.91 12.74
CA GLU A 41 -2.52 -3.81 11.93
C GLU A 41 -2.10 -3.96 10.46
N PHE A 42 -2.81 -3.30 9.56
CA PHE A 42 -2.41 -3.18 8.16
C PHE A 42 -1.91 -1.76 7.91
N CYS A 43 -0.63 -1.64 7.60
CA CYS A 43 0.03 -0.36 7.36
C CYS A 43 0.25 -0.12 5.86
N ILE A 44 0.32 1.15 5.48
CA ILE A 44 0.69 1.57 4.12
C ILE A 44 2.07 2.20 4.18
N TYR A 45 2.95 1.72 3.31
CA TYR A 45 4.30 2.20 3.14
C TYR A 45 4.48 2.78 1.76
N GLU A 46 5.10 3.96 1.70
CA GLU A 46 5.57 4.52 0.43
C GLU A 46 6.83 3.79 -0.02
N ALA A 47 6.87 3.40 -1.29
CA ALA A 47 8.00 2.72 -1.89
C ALA A 47 8.26 3.26 -3.30
N GLN A 48 9.54 3.30 -3.70
CA GLN A 48 9.92 3.64 -5.06
C GLN A 48 10.23 2.40 -5.87
N ILE A 49 9.79 2.38 -7.13
CA ILE A 49 10.15 1.32 -8.09
C ILE A 49 11.61 1.52 -8.50
N GLU A 50 12.48 0.56 -8.22
CA GLU A 50 13.90 0.65 -8.62
C GLU A 50 14.10 0.21 -10.08
N TYR A 51 13.49 -0.90 -10.47
CA TYR A 51 13.57 -1.43 -11.84
C TYR A 51 12.48 -2.46 -12.11
N PHE A 52 12.25 -2.69 -13.41
CA PHE A 52 11.46 -3.81 -13.92
C PHE A 52 12.39 -4.91 -14.43
N ARG A 53 12.01 -6.16 -14.16
CA ARG A 53 12.70 -7.35 -14.68
C ARG A 53 11.70 -8.15 -15.52
N LYS A 54 12.09 -8.46 -16.77
CA LYS A 54 11.32 -9.33 -17.65
C LYS A 54 11.92 -10.73 -17.63
N GLY A 55 11.14 -11.71 -17.17
CA GLY A 55 11.42 -13.14 -17.25
C GLY A 55 10.22 -13.87 -17.86
N GLY A 56 9.79 -14.99 -17.28
CA GLY A 56 8.51 -15.63 -17.63
C GLY A 56 7.29 -14.75 -17.33
N TYR A 57 7.43 -13.80 -16.40
CA TYR A 57 6.49 -12.73 -16.11
C TYR A 57 7.27 -11.39 -15.99
N THR A 58 6.54 -10.27 -15.95
CA THR A 58 7.15 -8.97 -15.66
C THR A 58 7.02 -8.70 -14.16
N ASP A 59 8.15 -8.55 -13.48
CA ASP A 59 8.23 -8.22 -12.07
C ASP A 59 8.87 -6.84 -11.88
N PHE A 60 8.64 -6.22 -10.74
CA PHE A 60 9.29 -4.98 -10.35
C PHE A 60 9.77 -5.04 -8.90
N LYS A 61 10.93 -4.43 -8.67
CA LYS A 61 11.51 -4.27 -7.34
C LYS A 61 11.11 -2.92 -6.79
N THR A 62 10.66 -2.89 -5.54
CA THR A 62 10.38 -1.65 -4.82
C THR A 62 11.29 -1.51 -3.61
N LYS A 63 11.54 -0.27 -3.21
CA LYS A 63 12.26 0.07 -1.98
C LYS A 63 11.42 1.04 -1.14
N ILE A 64 11.03 0.61 0.05
CA ILE A 64 10.32 1.42 1.04
C ILE A 64 11.22 2.58 1.48
N THR A 65 10.67 3.79 1.45
CA THR A 65 11.41 5.03 1.75
C THR A 65 11.66 5.24 3.24
N LYS A 66 10.96 4.50 4.11
CA LYS A 66 11.10 4.62 5.57
C LYS A 66 12.33 3.83 6.08
N PRO A 67 13.34 4.51 6.69
CA PRO A 67 14.64 3.91 7.01
C PRO A 67 14.64 2.90 8.17
N ALA A 68 13.54 2.78 8.92
CA ALA A 68 13.47 1.93 10.12
C ALA A 68 13.08 0.46 9.86
N LEU A 69 12.78 0.08 8.61
CA LEU A 69 12.42 -1.30 8.29
C LEU A 69 13.66 -2.11 7.90
N GLN A 70 13.95 -3.14 8.68
CA GLN A 70 15.09 -4.05 8.47
C GLN A 70 15.03 -4.79 7.11
N ASN A 71 13.82 -4.88 6.51
CA ASN A 71 13.57 -5.37 5.15
C ASN A 71 12.70 -4.36 4.38
N ASN A 72 13.34 -3.40 3.71
CA ASN A 72 12.69 -2.36 2.93
C ASN A 72 12.58 -2.67 1.43
N ILE A 73 12.96 -3.87 0.98
CA ILE A 73 12.90 -4.25 -0.43
C ILE A 73 11.80 -5.29 -0.63
N ASP A 74 10.93 -5.07 -1.62
CA ASP A 74 9.94 -6.06 -2.08
C ASP A 74 10.05 -6.31 -3.58
N PHE A 75 9.62 -7.51 -3.99
CA PHE A 75 9.44 -7.88 -5.38
C PHE A 75 7.97 -8.20 -5.64
N PHE A 76 7.38 -7.54 -6.63
CA PHE A 76 5.99 -7.74 -7.01
C PHE A 76 5.88 -8.12 -8.49
N LYS A 77 4.91 -8.96 -8.81
CA LYS A 77 4.48 -9.17 -10.19
C LYS A 77 3.76 -7.91 -10.65
N LEU A 78 4.00 -7.49 -11.90
CA LEU A 78 3.28 -6.35 -12.49
C LEU A 78 1.75 -6.56 -12.50
N THR A 79 1.30 -7.81 -12.58
CA THR A 79 -0.12 -8.19 -12.48
C THR A 79 -0.75 -7.89 -11.12
N ASN A 80 0.06 -7.76 -10.07
CA ASN A 80 -0.41 -7.46 -8.72
C ASN A 80 -0.60 -5.95 -8.51
N LEU A 81 -0.08 -5.10 -9.40
CA LEU A 81 -0.28 -3.67 -9.31
C LEU A 81 -1.78 -3.34 -9.31
N ASN A 82 -2.21 -2.59 -8.31
CA ASN A 82 -3.61 -2.21 -8.04
C ASN A 82 -4.56 -3.36 -7.71
N ASN A 83 -4.05 -4.59 -7.57
CA ASN A 83 -4.86 -5.77 -7.29
C ASN A 83 -4.49 -6.45 -5.98
N ASN A 84 -3.23 -6.34 -5.54
CA ASN A 84 -2.75 -7.12 -4.40
C ASN A 84 -1.55 -6.48 -3.71
N PHE A 85 -1.77 -5.91 -2.53
CA PHE A 85 -0.75 -5.33 -1.62
C PHE A 85 0.14 -4.20 -2.19
N VAL A 86 0.05 -3.85 -3.47
CA VAL A 86 0.81 -2.75 -4.08
C VAL A 86 -0.08 -1.95 -5.02
N PHE A 87 -0.09 -0.62 -4.84
CA PHE A 87 -0.99 0.29 -5.54
C PHE A 87 -0.24 1.52 -6.04
N SER A 88 -0.64 2.03 -7.20
CA SER A 88 -0.15 3.32 -7.73
C SER A 88 -0.73 4.51 -6.97
N ASP A 89 -1.86 4.32 -6.31
CA ASP A 89 -2.62 5.34 -5.59
C ASP A 89 -2.75 5.03 -4.09
N LYS A 90 -2.62 6.06 -3.26
CA LYS A 90 -2.60 5.97 -1.80
C LYS A 90 -3.98 5.62 -1.25
N ARG A 91 -5.04 6.20 -1.82
CA ARG A 91 -6.42 5.95 -1.40
C ARG A 91 -6.83 4.51 -1.71
N SER A 92 -6.46 4.02 -2.88
CA SER A 92 -6.69 2.62 -3.28
C SER A 92 -5.99 1.63 -2.32
N ALA A 93 -4.75 1.93 -1.90
CA ALA A 93 -4.07 1.17 -0.85
C ALA A 93 -4.81 1.22 0.49
N ALA A 94 -5.37 2.38 0.87
CA ALA A 94 -6.15 2.55 2.10
C ALA A 94 -7.49 1.81 2.09
N LEU A 95 -8.20 1.82 0.96
CA LEU A 95 -9.40 1.02 0.78
C LEU A 95 -9.10 -0.48 0.90
N PHE A 96 -7.99 -0.94 0.31
CA PHE A 96 -7.57 -2.34 0.44
C PHE A 96 -7.15 -2.70 1.87
N ALA A 97 -6.40 -1.84 2.56
CA ALA A 97 -6.04 -2.04 3.97
C ALA A 97 -7.27 -2.08 4.89
N LYS A 98 -8.27 -1.24 4.60
CA LYS A 98 -9.59 -1.29 5.25
C LYS A 98 -10.28 -2.63 5.02
N GLU A 99 -10.35 -3.09 3.78
CA GLU A 99 -10.97 -4.37 3.44
C GLU A 99 -10.29 -5.55 4.17
N LEU A 100 -8.96 -5.56 4.23
CA LEU A 100 -8.21 -6.56 4.99
C LEU A 100 -8.50 -6.49 6.49
N THR A 101 -8.59 -5.27 7.04
CA THR A 101 -8.96 -5.04 8.44
C THR A 101 -10.35 -5.59 8.73
N ASP A 102 -11.35 -5.23 7.92
CA ASP A 102 -12.74 -5.66 8.08
C ASP A 102 -12.86 -7.19 7.97
N LYS A 103 -12.18 -7.82 7.00
CA LYS A 103 -12.13 -9.29 6.85
C LYS A 103 -11.51 -9.97 8.07
N PHE A 104 -10.42 -9.42 8.60
CA PHE A 104 -9.77 -9.98 9.77
C PHE A 104 -10.65 -9.84 11.02
N GLU A 105 -11.23 -8.67 11.25
CA GLU A 105 -12.11 -8.40 12.39
C GLU A 105 -13.38 -9.27 12.31
N ALA A 106 -13.99 -9.44 11.14
CA ALA A 106 -15.14 -10.32 10.95
C ALA A 106 -14.83 -11.79 11.30
N LYS A 107 -13.64 -12.27 10.92
CA LYS A 107 -13.17 -13.62 11.29
C LYS A 107 -12.84 -13.74 12.78
N SER A 108 -12.28 -12.68 13.36
CA SER A 108 -11.81 -12.62 14.75
C SER A 108 -12.91 -12.24 15.75
N TYR A 109 -14.07 -11.75 15.29
CA TYR A 109 -15.24 -11.42 16.12
C TYR A 109 -15.66 -12.59 17.01
N ARG A 110 -15.50 -13.84 16.54
CA ARG A 110 -15.77 -15.04 17.34
C ARG A 110 -14.79 -15.28 18.50
N LYS A 111 -13.69 -14.50 18.60
CA LYS A 111 -12.55 -14.73 19.51
C LYS A 111 -12.31 -13.60 20.53
N ASN A 112 -13.23 -12.63 20.67
CA ASN A 112 -13.05 -11.47 21.56
C ASN A 112 -11.72 -10.72 21.34
N CYS A 113 -11.21 -10.69 20.11
CA CYS A 113 -9.99 -9.96 19.80
C CYS A 113 -10.28 -8.45 19.80
N PRO A 114 -9.36 -7.62 20.35
CA PRO A 114 -9.50 -6.17 20.29
C PRO A 114 -9.48 -5.68 18.84
N MET A 115 -10.17 -4.57 18.59
CA MET A 115 -10.19 -3.94 17.28
C MET A 115 -8.78 -3.55 16.83
N MET A 116 -8.51 -3.72 15.54
CA MET A 116 -7.24 -3.36 14.93
C MET A 116 -7.12 -1.84 14.85
N ARG A 117 -5.86 -1.36 14.90
CA ARG A 117 -5.57 0.05 14.63
C ARG A 117 -5.81 0.35 13.15
N ARG A 118 -6.37 1.52 12.88
CA ARG A 118 -6.73 1.98 11.53
C ARG A 118 -5.75 3.05 11.04
N THR A 119 -4.47 2.71 10.98
CA THR A 119 -3.41 3.65 10.52
C THR A 119 -3.62 4.12 9.08
N TRP A 120 -4.38 3.36 8.29
CA TRP A 120 -4.80 3.72 6.93
C TRP A 120 -5.94 4.76 6.86
N ALA A 121 -6.65 5.04 7.95
CA ALA A 121 -7.85 5.89 7.91
C ALA A 121 -7.56 7.34 7.50
N VAL A 122 -6.40 7.87 7.89
CA VAL A 122 -5.97 9.23 7.57
C VAL A 122 -5.99 9.50 6.05
N TYR A 123 -5.63 8.48 5.25
CA TYR A 123 -5.59 8.58 3.79
C TYR A 123 -6.96 8.52 3.11
N LEU A 124 -8.03 8.27 3.87
CA LEU A 124 -9.42 8.35 3.40
C LEU A 124 -10.10 9.65 3.87
N GLU A 125 -9.55 10.29 4.91
CA GLU A 125 -10.07 11.52 5.52
C GLU A 125 -9.54 12.78 4.82
N ASP A 126 -8.30 12.77 4.32
CA ASP A 126 -7.67 13.93 3.67
C ASP A 126 -8.48 14.47 2.47
N ASP A 127 -9.18 13.62 1.72
CA ASP A 127 -10.05 14.04 0.59
C ASP A 127 -11.32 14.80 1.02
N LYS A 128 -11.81 14.61 2.26
CA LYS A 128 -12.99 15.35 2.73
C LYS A 128 -12.67 16.83 2.93
N LYS A 129 -11.43 17.13 3.34
CA LYS A 129 -10.97 18.51 3.56
C LYS A 129 -10.67 19.25 2.25
N GLU A 130 -10.18 18.56 1.23
CA GLU A 130 -9.98 19.16 -0.10
C GLU A 130 -11.32 19.40 -0.85
N GLY A 131 -12.35 18.60 -0.58
CA GLY A 131 -13.70 18.83 -1.09
C GLY A 131 -14.39 20.06 -0.47
N GLU A 132 -14.26 20.27 0.84
CA GLU A 132 -14.88 21.40 1.57
C GLU A 132 -14.25 22.76 1.25
N MET A 133 -12.99 22.83 0.81
CA MET A 133 -12.36 24.11 0.40
C MET A 133 -12.76 24.57 -1.01
N ASN A 134 -13.38 23.70 -1.82
CA ASN A 134 -13.75 24.03 -3.22
C ASN A 134 -15.21 24.50 -3.37
N GLU A 135 -16.03 24.43 -2.32
CA GLU A 135 -17.34 25.07 -2.29
C GLU A 135 -17.19 26.52 -1.75
N LYS A 136 -16.72 27.43 -2.61
CA LYS A 136 -16.93 28.86 -2.35
C LYS A 136 -18.43 29.12 -2.25
N PRO A 137 -18.91 29.88 -1.24
CA PRO A 137 -20.30 30.29 -1.20
C PRO A 137 -20.57 31.15 -2.44
N LYS A 138 -21.57 30.77 -3.24
CA LYS A 138 -22.16 31.66 -4.24
C LYS A 138 -22.70 32.88 -3.48
N MET A 139 -22.04 34.01 -3.65
CA MET A 139 -22.64 35.32 -3.39
C MET A 139 -23.76 35.57 -4.39
#